data_AF-A0A6A1VJN5-F1
#
_entry.id   AF-A0A6A1VJN5-F1
#
_cell.length_a   1.000
_cell.length_b   1.000
_cell.length_c   1.000
_cell.angle_alpha   90.00
_cell.angle_beta   90.00
_cell.angle_gamma   90.00
#
_symmetry.space_group_name_H-M   'P 1'
#
loop_
_entity.id
_entity.type
_entity.pdbx_description
1 polymer ?
#
loop_
_entity_poly.entity_id
_entity_poly.type
_entity_poly.pdbx_seq_one_letter_code
_entity_poly.pdbx_strand_id
1 'polypeptide(L)'
;MQNYGREAYGVIKRTNEIVEELLKQIDATAQSRNETREQMEQRNYEIAIEVSQLEATISGLWEEVAKKTAVVENLGKTLAEKEGKASDIEREMTERLNKVENEASELRQLVHEYDDKLRSSESTMESQRPLLIDQLNLVSRIHEQIYDVIRIVDVNNLDHSELSESLFLPQETDMEENIRAALAGMESIYELSRIIVGKTRDIVEVKNIELKSLDETVGRLVTEKEHIGSLLRSALSNRMTSDPSSKANALFQVAENGLREAGIDFKFSKLLEDGKVPTPNDRVNAPETEGDEIYTLAGALEKIVKASQLEIIELQHSVDELRAESSLLKEHVDVQAKELNHRMHRIEELEEKERVATLKKIRPSDAPSSRWTVFGQSFRGSDLKNEKFGELMHEAEVMLVIDLHLDPERTKQEHEDIVDVLLRIEREQTKSSDTGWFTKDNIKAILFS
;
A
#
# COMPACT_ATOMS: atom_id res chain seq x y z
N MET A 1 -20.75 104.46 -138.67
CA MET A 1 -20.58 103.00 -138.80
C MET A 1 -19.20 102.46 -138.37
N GLN A 2 -18.24 103.29 -137.91
CA GLN A 2 -16.89 102.82 -137.48
C GLN A 2 -16.79 102.32 -136.02
N ASN A 3 -17.76 102.59 -135.16
CA ASN A 3 -17.71 102.20 -133.74
C ASN A 3 -18.14 100.74 -133.45
N TYR A 4 -19.01 100.15 -134.27
CA TYR A 4 -19.57 98.80 -134.04
C TYR A 4 -18.54 97.65 -134.20
N GLY A 5 -17.59 97.76 -135.13
CA GLY A 5 -16.59 96.70 -135.37
C GLY A 5 -15.51 96.59 -134.30
N ARG A 6 -15.15 97.72 -133.66
CA ARG A 6 -14.17 97.75 -132.55
C ARG A 6 -14.79 97.24 -131.24
N GLU A 7 -16.07 97.54 -131.01
CA GLU A 7 -16.83 97.00 -129.88
C GLU A 7 -17.01 95.47 -130.00
N ALA A 8 -17.37 94.95 -131.17
CA ALA A 8 -17.53 93.51 -131.39
C ALA A 8 -16.23 92.71 -131.17
N TYR A 9 -15.08 93.20 -131.66
CA TYR A 9 -13.79 92.53 -131.46
C TYR A 9 -13.34 92.52 -129.99
N GLY A 10 -13.58 93.62 -129.26
CA GLY A 10 -13.28 93.71 -127.83
C GLY A 10 -14.17 92.81 -126.95
N VAL A 11 -15.40 92.52 -127.40
CA VAL A 11 -16.27 91.50 -126.78
C VAL A 11 -15.73 90.11 -127.05
N ILE A 12 -15.43 89.75 -128.30
CA ILE A 12 -14.91 88.41 -128.67
C ILE A 12 -13.59 88.09 -127.95
N LYS A 13 -12.66 89.05 -127.90
CA LYS A 13 -11.37 88.85 -127.21
C LYS A 13 -11.56 88.58 -125.71
N ARG A 14 -12.40 89.37 -125.03
CA ARG A 14 -12.72 89.15 -123.61
C ARG A 14 -13.46 87.83 -123.41
N THR A 15 -14.37 87.47 -124.30
CA THR A 15 -15.06 86.17 -124.23
C THR A 15 -14.08 85.01 -124.35
N ASN A 16 -13.11 85.07 -125.27
CA ASN A 16 -12.08 84.03 -125.39
C ASN A 16 -11.13 83.98 -124.20
N GLU A 17 -10.70 85.14 -123.68
CA GLU A 17 -9.89 85.20 -122.44
C GLU A 17 -10.65 84.61 -121.24
N ILE A 18 -11.96 84.88 -121.13
CA ILE A 18 -12.83 84.29 -120.12
C ILE A 18 -12.95 82.78 -120.33
N VAL A 19 -13.12 82.31 -121.57
CA VAL A 19 -13.22 80.87 -121.87
C VAL A 19 -11.89 80.15 -121.56
N GLU A 20 -10.75 80.71 -121.91
CA GLU A 20 -9.44 80.14 -121.57
C GLU A 20 -9.21 80.10 -120.05
N GLU A 21 -9.60 81.15 -119.32
CA GLU A 21 -9.50 81.17 -117.87
C GLU A 21 -10.45 80.16 -117.22
N LEU A 22 -11.68 80.04 -117.74
CA LEU A 22 -12.63 79.00 -117.32
C LEU A 22 -12.10 77.61 -117.61
N LEU A 23 -11.47 77.38 -118.77
CA LEU A 23 -10.85 76.10 -119.10
C LEU A 23 -9.69 75.77 -118.15
N LYS A 24 -8.82 76.73 -117.86
CA LYS A 24 -7.75 76.56 -116.86
C LYS A 24 -8.31 76.27 -115.47
N GLN A 25 -9.38 76.95 -115.06
CA GLN A 25 -10.05 76.68 -113.79
C GLN A 25 -10.69 75.28 -113.76
N ILE A 26 -11.32 74.86 -114.86
CA ILE A 26 -11.89 73.51 -114.99
C ILE A 26 -10.78 72.46 -114.90
N ASP A 27 -9.66 72.66 -115.60
CA ASP A 27 -8.52 71.73 -115.60
C ASP A 27 -7.86 71.66 -114.22
N ALA A 28 -7.62 72.80 -113.57
CA ALA A 28 -7.07 72.85 -112.21
C ALA A 28 -8.02 72.19 -111.20
N THR A 29 -9.33 72.40 -111.34
CA THR A 29 -10.35 71.74 -110.49
C THR A 29 -10.39 70.24 -110.75
N ALA A 30 -10.28 69.81 -112.02
CA ALA A 30 -10.27 68.40 -112.41
C ALA A 30 -9.01 67.68 -111.88
N GLN A 31 -7.85 68.33 -111.96
CA GLN A 31 -6.59 67.83 -111.42
C GLN A 31 -6.65 67.70 -109.90
N SER A 32 -7.06 68.76 -109.19
CA SER A 32 -7.21 68.74 -107.73
C SER A 32 -8.21 67.67 -107.26
N ARG A 33 -9.32 67.50 -107.99
CA ARG A 33 -10.28 66.42 -107.72
C ARG A 33 -9.67 65.04 -107.94
N ASN A 34 -8.88 64.84 -109.00
CA ASN A 34 -8.23 63.55 -109.25
C ASN A 34 -7.15 63.24 -108.19
N GLU A 35 -6.34 64.23 -107.79
CA GLU A 35 -5.37 64.09 -106.71
C GLU A 35 -6.06 63.73 -105.38
N THR A 36 -7.18 64.39 -105.05
CA THR A 36 -7.98 64.04 -103.86
C THR A 36 -8.52 62.62 -103.94
N ARG A 37 -8.96 62.18 -105.12
CA ARG A 37 -9.44 60.81 -105.35
C ARG A 37 -8.33 59.78 -105.16
N GLU A 38 -7.13 60.04 -105.68
CA GLU A 38 -5.97 59.16 -105.51
C GLU A 38 -5.54 59.06 -104.04
N GLN A 39 -5.52 60.17 -103.31
CA GLN A 39 -5.25 60.16 -101.86
C GLN A 39 -6.32 59.37 -101.09
N MET A 40 -7.59 59.54 -101.45
CA MET A 40 -8.68 58.75 -100.88
C MET A 40 -8.53 57.26 -101.19
N GLU A 41 -8.19 56.89 -102.42
CA GLU A 41 -7.95 55.51 -102.82
C GLU A 41 -6.79 54.88 -102.03
N GLN A 42 -5.67 55.60 -101.89
CA GLN A 42 -4.53 55.15 -101.08
C GLN A 42 -4.92 54.91 -99.62
N ARG A 43 -5.67 55.85 -99.01
CA ARG A 43 -6.18 55.69 -97.65
C ARG A 43 -7.15 54.53 -97.52
N ASN A 44 -7.98 54.30 -98.54
CA ASN A 44 -8.92 53.18 -98.54
C ASN A 44 -8.18 51.82 -98.57
N TYR A 45 -7.07 51.72 -99.31
CA TYR A 45 -6.19 50.55 -99.27
C TYR A 45 -5.50 50.36 -97.92
N GLU A 46 -5.02 51.44 -97.30
CA GLU A 46 -4.41 51.41 -95.97
C GLU A 46 -5.40 50.87 -94.93
N ILE A 47 -6.63 51.41 -94.90
CA ILE A 47 -7.70 50.93 -94.02
C ILE A 47 -8.02 49.45 -94.26
N ALA A 48 -8.08 49.01 -95.51
CA ALA A 48 -8.37 47.61 -95.83
C ALA A 48 -7.29 46.65 -95.28
N ILE A 49 -6.01 47.06 -95.33
CA ILE A 49 -4.90 46.29 -94.76
C ILE A 49 -5.02 46.25 -93.23
N GLU A 50 -5.25 47.40 -92.59
CA GLU A 50 -5.42 47.48 -91.13
C GLU A 50 -6.60 46.63 -90.65
N VAL A 51 -7.75 46.70 -91.33
CA VAL A 51 -8.93 45.88 -91.03
C VAL A 51 -8.60 44.40 -91.19
N SER A 52 -7.90 43.99 -92.25
CA SER A 52 -7.50 42.60 -92.45
C SER A 52 -6.57 42.08 -91.35
N GLN A 53 -5.65 42.92 -90.88
CA GLN A 53 -4.77 42.59 -89.75
C GLN A 53 -5.56 42.44 -88.46
N LEU A 54 -6.49 43.37 -88.18
CA LEU A 54 -7.37 43.29 -87.02
C LEU A 54 -8.24 42.02 -87.06
N GLU A 55 -8.85 41.69 -88.19
CA GLU A 55 -9.65 40.48 -88.36
C GLU A 55 -8.85 39.19 -88.12
N ALA A 56 -7.60 39.15 -88.59
CA ALA A 56 -6.70 38.03 -88.33
C ALA A 56 -6.35 37.91 -86.82
N THR A 57 -6.07 39.03 -86.16
CA THR A 57 -5.78 39.03 -84.70
C THR A 57 -7.01 38.63 -83.87
N ILE A 58 -8.19 39.12 -84.24
CA ILE A 58 -9.47 38.78 -83.60
C ILE A 58 -9.71 37.28 -83.75
N SER A 59 -9.56 36.74 -84.96
CA SER A 59 -9.73 35.31 -85.24
C SER A 59 -8.78 34.44 -84.42
N GLY A 60 -7.50 34.83 -84.29
CA GLY A 60 -6.53 34.16 -83.43
C GLY A 60 -6.91 34.18 -81.94
N LEU A 61 -7.39 35.33 -81.44
CA LEU A 61 -7.88 35.46 -80.07
C LEU A 61 -9.12 34.60 -79.80
N TRP A 62 -10.06 34.53 -80.76
CA TRP A 62 -11.23 33.64 -80.63
C TRP A 62 -10.83 32.17 -80.53
N GLU A 63 -9.87 31.73 -81.35
CA GLU A 63 -9.34 30.36 -81.27
C GLU A 63 -8.66 30.09 -79.93
N GLU A 64 -7.87 31.04 -79.42
CA GLU A 64 -7.22 30.92 -78.12
C GLU A 64 -8.23 30.88 -76.97
N VAL A 65 -9.27 31.73 -77.01
CA VAL A 65 -10.38 31.71 -76.04
C VAL A 65 -11.10 30.38 -76.08
N ALA A 66 -11.42 29.85 -77.26
CA ALA A 66 -12.06 28.54 -77.39
C ALA A 66 -11.20 27.41 -76.80
N LYS A 67 -9.89 27.42 -77.09
CA LYS A 67 -8.93 26.46 -76.50
C LYS A 67 -8.87 26.56 -74.97
N LYS A 68 -8.78 27.78 -74.44
CA LYS A 68 -8.74 28.02 -72.99
C LYS A 68 -10.04 27.59 -72.31
N THR A 69 -11.20 27.87 -72.91
CA THR A 69 -12.51 27.43 -72.40
C THR A 69 -12.59 25.91 -72.32
N ALA A 70 -12.12 25.19 -73.33
CA ALA A 70 -12.10 23.72 -73.31
C ALA A 70 -11.19 23.17 -72.20
N VAL A 71 -10.03 23.79 -71.96
CA VAL A 71 -9.14 23.41 -70.84
C VAL A 71 -9.82 23.68 -69.50
N VAL A 72 -10.47 24.83 -69.32
CA VAL A 72 -11.20 25.17 -68.10
C VAL A 72 -12.34 24.18 -67.83
N GLU A 73 -13.09 23.79 -68.85
CA GLU A 73 -14.16 22.79 -68.72
C GLU A 73 -13.62 21.42 -68.29
N ASN A 74 -12.53 20.96 -68.91
CA ASN A 74 -11.87 19.71 -68.54
C ASN A 74 -11.33 19.76 -67.10
N LEU A 75 -10.68 20.87 -66.72
CA LEU A 75 -10.23 21.07 -65.34
C LEU A 75 -11.41 21.04 -64.36
N GLY A 76 -12.53 21.71 -64.69
CA GLY A 76 -13.75 21.68 -63.89
C GLY A 76 -14.30 20.26 -63.68
N LYS A 77 -14.32 19.43 -64.73
CA LYS A 77 -14.71 18.00 -64.63
C LYS A 77 -13.78 17.22 -63.71
N THR A 78 -12.46 17.36 -63.92
CA THR A 78 -11.48 16.67 -63.06
C THR A 78 -11.54 17.12 -61.61
N LEU A 79 -11.83 18.41 -61.35
CA LEU A 79 -11.98 18.94 -60.01
C LEU A 79 -13.23 18.35 -59.33
N ALA A 80 -14.36 18.29 -60.03
CA ALA A 80 -15.59 17.68 -59.50
C ALA A 80 -15.41 16.18 -59.17
N GLU A 81 -14.69 15.43 -60.01
CA GLU A 81 -14.34 14.03 -59.73
C GLU A 81 -13.43 13.88 -58.50
N LYS A 82 -12.47 14.79 -58.33
CA LYS A 82 -11.56 14.78 -57.18
C LYS A 82 -12.28 15.16 -55.90
N GLU A 83 -13.19 16.13 -55.95
CA GLU A 83 -14.05 16.53 -54.83
C GLU A 83 -14.94 15.38 -54.36
N GLY A 84 -15.57 14.66 -55.29
CA GLY A 84 -16.36 13.47 -54.95
C GLY A 84 -15.53 12.39 -54.26
N LYS A 85 -14.34 12.10 -54.78
CA LYS A 85 -13.41 11.15 -54.14
C LYS A 85 -12.93 11.62 -52.76
N ALA A 86 -12.68 12.91 -52.59
CA ALA A 86 -12.30 13.48 -51.30
C ALA A 86 -13.43 13.31 -50.28
N SER A 87 -14.67 13.59 -50.66
CA SER A 87 -15.85 13.41 -49.81
C SER A 87 -16.07 11.94 -49.42
N ASP A 88 -15.88 11.00 -50.34
CA ASP A 88 -15.97 9.57 -50.04
C ASP A 88 -14.89 9.11 -49.06
N ILE A 89 -13.64 9.59 -49.21
CA ILE A 89 -12.53 9.28 -48.30
C ILE A 89 -12.80 9.87 -46.91
N GLU A 90 -13.30 11.10 -46.82
CA GLU A 90 -13.64 11.76 -45.55
C GLU A 90 -14.75 10.98 -44.81
N ARG A 91 -15.76 10.51 -45.55
CA ARG A 91 -16.82 9.66 -45.01
C ARG A 91 -16.29 8.31 -44.50
N GLU A 92 -15.42 7.65 -45.26
CA GLU A 92 -14.81 6.38 -44.83
C GLU A 92 -13.91 6.58 -43.60
N MET A 93 -13.15 7.67 -43.57
CA MET A 93 -12.26 8.00 -42.46
C MET A 93 -13.04 8.28 -41.17
N THR A 94 -14.14 9.02 -41.26
CA THR A 94 -15.02 9.30 -40.10
C THR A 94 -15.70 8.03 -39.57
N GLU A 95 -16.16 7.13 -40.43
CA GLU A 95 -16.70 5.84 -40.01
C GLU A 95 -15.65 4.97 -39.30
N ARG A 96 -14.43 4.91 -39.85
CA ARG A 96 -13.31 4.20 -39.21
C ARG A 96 -12.93 4.80 -37.86
N LEU A 97 -12.90 6.13 -37.76
CA LEU A 97 -12.59 6.84 -36.52
C LEU A 97 -13.62 6.50 -35.44
N ASN A 98 -14.91 6.57 -35.75
CA ASN A 98 -16.00 6.21 -34.83
C ASN A 98 -15.88 4.75 -34.36
N LYS A 99 -15.55 3.81 -35.28
CA LYS A 99 -15.35 2.41 -34.93
C LYS A 99 -14.18 2.23 -33.95
N VAL A 100 -13.04 2.86 -34.23
CA VAL A 100 -11.85 2.82 -33.36
C VAL A 100 -12.15 3.47 -32.01
N GLU A 101 -12.90 4.56 -31.99
CA GLU A 101 -13.31 5.22 -30.75
C GLU A 101 -14.21 4.32 -29.88
N ASN A 102 -15.18 3.63 -30.50
CA ASN A 102 -16.03 2.65 -29.84
C ASN A 102 -15.21 1.48 -29.29
N GLU A 103 -14.35 0.85 -30.10
CA GLU A 103 -13.46 -0.23 -29.64
C GLU A 103 -12.54 0.24 -28.49
N ALA A 104 -12.01 1.46 -28.58
CA ALA A 104 -11.18 2.04 -27.52
C ALA A 104 -11.99 2.27 -26.22
N SER A 105 -13.28 2.62 -26.33
CA SER A 105 -14.17 2.76 -25.18
C SER A 105 -14.49 1.42 -24.50
N GLU A 106 -14.74 0.37 -25.30
CA GLU A 106 -14.95 -0.99 -24.81
C GLU A 106 -13.69 -1.52 -24.11
N LEU A 107 -12.51 -1.30 -24.71
CA LEU A 107 -11.24 -1.67 -24.10
C LEU A 107 -10.99 -0.92 -22.79
N ARG A 108 -11.29 0.39 -22.74
CA ARG A 108 -11.17 1.18 -21.49
C ARG A 108 -12.08 0.63 -20.39
N GLN A 109 -13.31 0.25 -20.72
CA GLN A 109 -14.22 -0.37 -19.77
C GLN A 109 -13.68 -1.71 -19.27
N LEU A 110 -13.18 -2.56 -20.17
CA LEU A 110 -12.61 -3.85 -19.80
C LEU A 110 -11.39 -3.71 -18.88
N VAL A 111 -10.52 -2.73 -19.15
CA VAL A 111 -9.38 -2.41 -18.26
C VAL A 111 -9.88 -2.03 -16.88
N HIS A 112 -10.89 -1.15 -16.77
CA HIS A 112 -11.47 -0.79 -15.48
C HIS A 112 -12.03 -2.00 -14.72
N GLU A 113 -12.73 -2.90 -15.41
CA GLU A 113 -13.26 -4.13 -14.79
C GLU A 113 -12.15 -5.05 -14.27
N TYR A 114 -11.03 -5.16 -14.99
CA TYR A 114 -9.87 -5.93 -14.53
C TYR A 114 -9.13 -5.24 -13.38
N ASP A 115 -9.02 -3.91 -13.40
CA ASP A 115 -8.43 -3.14 -12.32
C ASP A 115 -9.24 -3.27 -11.02
N ASP A 116 -10.57 -3.27 -11.09
CA ASP A 116 -11.45 -3.50 -9.93
C ASP A 116 -11.28 -4.93 -9.37
N LYS A 117 -11.18 -5.93 -10.26
CA LYS A 117 -10.91 -7.32 -9.86
C LYS A 117 -9.53 -7.49 -9.25
N LEU A 118 -8.52 -6.80 -9.78
CA LEU A 118 -7.17 -6.81 -9.23
C LEU A 118 -7.16 -6.17 -7.85
N ARG A 119 -7.72 -4.96 -7.71
CA ARG A 119 -7.80 -4.24 -6.43
C ARG A 119 -8.55 -5.04 -5.36
N SER A 120 -9.64 -5.70 -5.73
CA SER A 120 -10.37 -6.57 -4.79
C SER A 120 -9.54 -7.79 -4.38
N SER A 121 -8.83 -8.42 -5.32
CA SER A 121 -7.93 -9.54 -5.03
C SER A 121 -6.77 -9.11 -4.13
N GLU A 122 -6.11 -7.98 -4.43
CA GLU A 122 -5.06 -7.39 -3.59
C GLU A 122 -5.56 -7.09 -2.18
N SER A 123 -6.76 -6.51 -2.04
CA SER A 123 -7.37 -6.26 -0.73
C SER A 123 -7.63 -7.55 0.04
N THR A 124 -8.06 -8.63 -0.64
CA THR A 124 -8.23 -9.94 0.03
C THR A 124 -6.89 -10.52 0.47
N MET A 125 -5.84 -10.44 -0.34
CA MET A 125 -4.50 -10.90 0.03
C MET A 125 -3.95 -10.12 1.23
N GLU A 126 -4.12 -8.80 1.23
CA GLU A 126 -3.66 -7.95 2.33
C GLU A 126 -4.43 -8.24 3.63
N SER A 127 -5.73 -8.59 3.54
CA SER A 127 -6.52 -9.01 4.70
C SER A 127 -6.11 -10.38 5.27
N GLN A 128 -5.52 -11.25 4.44
CA GLN A 128 -5.06 -12.59 4.85
C GLN A 128 -3.65 -12.57 5.45
N ARG A 129 -2.82 -11.60 5.06
CA ARG A 129 -1.45 -11.40 5.59
C ARG A 129 -1.36 -11.45 7.13
N PRO A 130 -2.17 -10.71 7.91
CA PRO A 130 -2.08 -10.77 9.38
C PRO A 130 -2.48 -12.13 9.94
N LEU A 131 -3.49 -12.79 9.38
CA LEU A 131 -3.93 -14.12 9.83
C LEU A 131 -2.83 -15.18 9.68
N LEU A 132 -2.06 -15.08 8.59
CA LEU A 132 -0.96 -15.99 8.34
C LEU A 132 0.24 -15.72 9.28
N ILE A 133 0.52 -14.46 9.58
CA ILE A 133 1.52 -14.08 10.59
C ILE A 133 1.12 -14.65 11.96
N ASP A 134 -0.15 -14.52 12.35
CA ASP A 134 -0.67 -15.08 13.60
C ASP A 134 -0.56 -16.62 13.63
N GLN A 135 -0.91 -17.29 12.52
CA GLN A 135 -0.77 -18.73 12.39
C GLN A 135 0.69 -19.18 12.57
N LEU A 136 1.63 -18.49 11.93
CA LEU A 136 3.04 -18.83 12.00
C LEU A 136 3.61 -18.60 13.41
N ASN A 137 3.19 -17.51 14.07
CA ASN A 137 3.52 -17.26 15.48
C ASN A 137 2.99 -18.39 16.39
N LEU A 138 1.78 -18.88 16.15
CA LEU A 138 1.23 -20.01 16.91
C LEU A 138 2.01 -21.31 16.66
N VAL A 139 2.36 -21.59 15.39
CA VAL A 139 3.19 -22.73 15.02
C VAL A 139 4.52 -22.69 15.76
N SER A 140 5.24 -21.56 15.73
CA SER A 140 6.51 -21.41 16.44
C SER A 140 6.38 -21.65 17.95
N ARG A 141 5.33 -21.10 18.58
CA ARG A 141 5.06 -21.31 20.02
C ARG A 141 4.74 -22.76 20.37
N ILE A 142 3.93 -23.44 19.57
CA ILE A 142 3.59 -24.86 19.79
C ILE A 142 4.83 -25.72 19.61
N HIS A 143 5.62 -25.44 18.58
CA HIS A 143 6.86 -26.14 18.30
C HIS A 143 7.85 -26.03 19.47
N GLU A 144 8.06 -24.82 20.02
CA GLU A 144 8.88 -24.60 21.22
C GLU A 144 8.37 -25.38 22.43
N GLN A 145 7.05 -25.34 22.71
CA GLN A 145 6.46 -26.06 23.83
C GLN A 145 6.63 -27.58 23.73
N ILE A 146 6.40 -28.13 22.55
CA ILE A 146 6.58 -29.55 22.27
C ILE A 146 8.05 -29.94 22.45
N TYR A 147 8.97 -29.12 21.95
CA TYR A 147 10.40 -29.35 22.12
C TYR A 147 10.81 -29.35 23.60
N ASP A 148 10.30 -28.42 24.40
CA ASP A 148 10.53 -28.39 25.85
C ASP A 148 10.03 -29.66 26.55
N VAL A 149 8.88 -30.20 26.14
CA VAL A 149 8.35 -31.47 26.65
C VAL A 149 9.25 -32.64 26.26
N ILE A 150 9.74 -32.69 25.01
CA ILE A 150 10.69 -33.72 24.56
C ILE A 150 11.94 -33.69 25.44
N ARG A 151 12.48 -32.51 25.74
CA ARG A 151 13.66 -32.37 26.60
C ARG A 151 13.44 -32.94 28.00
N ILE A 152 12.23 -32.83 28.55
CA ILE A 152 11.88 -33.38 29.87
C ILE A 152 11.73 -34.91 29.81
N VAL A 153 11.06 -35.41 28.77
CA VAL A 153 10.74 -36.84 28.61
C VAL A 153 11.99 -37.63 28.21
N ASP A 154 12.89 -37.05 27.42
CA ASP A 154 14.04 -37.71 26.81
C ASP A 154 15.37 -37.21 27.38
N VAL A 155 15.55 -37.37 28.70
CA VAL A 155 16.75 -36.92 29.44
C VAL A 155 18.07 -37.50 28.87
N ASN A 156 17.99 -38.58 28.07
CA ASN A 156 19.14 -39.35 27.60
C ASN A 156 19.58 -39.05 26.15
N ASN A 157 18.82 -38.30 25.34
CA ASN A 157 19.24 -37.91 23.99
C ASN A 157 19.32 -36.38 23.87
N LEU A 158 20.49 -35.83 24.15
CA LEU A 158 20.82 -34.42 23.95
C LEU A 158 21.08 -34.04 22.48
N ASP A 159 20.95 -34.99 21.54
CA ASP A 159 21.42 -34.83 20.15
C ASP A 159 20.37 -34.20 19.21
N HIS A 160 19.20 -33.79 19.70
CA HIS A 160 18.14 -33.21 18.87
C HIS A 160 18.29 -31.70 18.60
N SER A 161 19.49 -31.14 18.80
CA SER A 161 19.78 -29.71 18.60
C SER A 161 19.44 -29.21 17.18
N GLU A 162 19.41 -30.09 16.17
CA GLU A 162 19.03 -29.73 14.79
C GLU A 162 17.53 -29.48 14.59
N LEU A 163 16.68 -29.88 15.55
CA LEU A 163 15.23 -29.62 15.51
C LEU A 163 14.84 -28.32 16.23
N SER A 164 15.78 -27.64 16.89
CA SER A 164 15.53 -26.47 17.76
C SER A 164 15.78 -25.12 17.08
N GLU A 165 16.01 -25.08 15.77
CA GLU A 165 16.13 -23.81 15.06
C GLU A 165 14.75 -23.40 14.59
N SER A 166 14.18 -22.36 15.21
CA SER A 166 12.90 -21.74 14.85
C SER A 166 12.98 -21.22 13.41
N LEU A 167 12.73 -22.11 12.45
CA LEU A 167 12.81 -21.86 11.01
C LEU A 167 11.58 -21.10 10.49
N PHE A 168 10.56 -20.93 11.33
CA PHE A 168 9.22 -20.49 10.97
C PHE A 168 9.02 -19.03 11.38
N LEU A 169 9.85 -18.14 10.83
CA LEU A 169 9.73 -16.70 11.09
C LEU A 169 8.78 -16.05 10.08
N PRO A 170 7.85 -15.19 10.54
CA PRO A 170 7.00 -14.44 9.63
C PRO A 170 7.83 -13.50 8.76
N GLN A 171 7.79 -13.71 7.45
CA GLN A 171 8.37 -12.80 6.48
C GLN A 171 7.31 -11.76 6.08
N GLU A 172 7.58 -10.50 6.41
CA GLU A 172 6.59 -9.42 6.31
C GLU A 172 6.13 -9.10 4.88
N THR A 173 6.76 -9.66 3.85
CA THR A 173 6.50 -9.33 2.44
C THR A 173 5.98 -10.48 1.59
N ASP A 174 6.41 -11.72 1.83
CA ASP A 174 6.08 -12.87 0.99
C ASP A 174 5.00 -13.78 1.61
N MET A 175 3.76 -13.67 1.12
CA MET A 175 2.64 -14.50 1.59
C MET A 175 2.82 -15.97 1.21
N GLU A 176 3.43 -16.27 0.06
CA GLU A 176 3.63 -17.64 -0.38
C GLU A 176 4.66 -18.34 0.51
N GLU A 177 5.77 -17.67 0.80
CA GLU A 177 6.79 -18.20 1.70
C GLU A 177 6.25 -18.41 3.12
N ASN A 178 5.44 -17.48 3.62
CA ASN A 178 4.77 -17.66 4.91
C ASN A 178 3.82 -18.87 4.93
N ILE A 179 3.11 -19.16 3.83
CA ILE A 179 2.26 -20.37 3.73
C ILE A 179 3.14 -21.63 3.78
N ARG A 180 4.25 -21.65 3.04
CA ARG A 180 5.19 -22.79 3.03
C ARG A 180 5.83 -23.00 4.40
N ALA A 181 6.26 -21.93 5.06
CA ALA A 181 6.84 -21.96 6.40
C ALA A 181 5.81 -22.48 7.42
N ALA A 182 4.57 -21.99 7.36
CA ALA A 182 3.51 -22.48 8.26
C ALA A 182 3.22 -23.98 8.05
N LEU A 183 3.20 -24.43 6.79
CA LEU A 183 3.00 -25.85 6.48
C LEU A 183 4.14 -26.72 7.00
N ALA A 184 5.40 -26.34 6.73
CA ALA A 184 6.57 -27.07 7.22
C ALA A 184 6.63 -27.11 8.76
N GLY A 185 6.23 -26.03 9.43
CA GLY A 185 6.16 -26.00 10.89
C GLY A 185 5.05 -26.88 11.46
N MET A 186 3.90 -26.94 10.80
CA MET A 186 2.84 -27.89 11.16
C MET A 186 3.28 -29.35 10.98
N GLU A 187 4.00 -29.67 9.91
CA GLU A 187 4.58 -31.01 9.69
C GLU A 187 5.60 -31.37 10.79
N SER A 188 6.49 -30.43 11.14
CA SER A 188 7.44 -30.62 12.24
C SER A 188 6.73 -30.88 13.57
N ILE A 189 5.72 -30.06 13.92
CA ILE A 189 4.90 -30.24 15.12
C ILE A 189 4.26 -31.63 15.17
N TYR A 190 3.73 -32.11 14.04
CA TYR A 190 3.12 -33.44 13.96
C TYR A 190 4.14 -34.55 14.25
N GLU A 191 5.32 -34.48 13.63
CA GLU A 191 6.39 -35.47 13.82
C GLU A 191 6.92 -35.46 15.26
N LEU A 192 7.18 -34.26 15.82
CA LEU A 192 7.60 -34.11 17.22
C LEU A 192 6.53 -34.64 18.19
N SER A 193 5.25 -34.34 17.94
CA SER A 193 4.14 -34.87 18.73
C SER A 193 4.09 -36.40 18.71
N ARG A 194 4.32 -37.02 17.54
CA ARG A 194 4.40 -38.48 17.40
C ARG A 194 5.55 -39.06 18.25
N ILE A 195 6.71 -38.40 18.25
CA ILE A 195 7.87 -38.80 19.06
C ILE A 195 7.55 -38.71 20.55
N ILE A 196 6.97 -37.59 21.03
CA ILE A 196 6.58 -37.42 22.43
C ILE A 196 5.65 -38.53 22.89
N VAL A 197 4.61 -38.83 22.09
CA VAL A 197 3.62 -39.87 22.43
C VAL A 197 4.29 -41.24 22.55
N GLY A 198 5.23 -41.55 21.66
CA GLY A 198 6.04 -42.77 21.73
C GLY A 198 6.85 -42.84 23.03
N LYS A 199 7.70 -41.84 23.27
CA LYS A 199 8.58 -41.83 24.46
C LYS A 199 7.81 -41.81 25.77
N THR A 200 6.71 -41.05 25.84
CA THR A 200 5.86 -41.00 27.04
C THR A 200 5.24 -42.37 27.32
N ARG A 201 4.80 -43.09 26.27
CA ARG A 201 4.29 -44.46 26.41
C ARG A 201 5.36 -45.39 26.98
N ASP A 202 6.59 -45.34 26.43
CA ASP A 202 7.70 -46.18 26.89
C ASP A 202 8.00 -45.93 28.38
N ILE A 203 8.04 -44.67 28.82
CA ILE A 203 8.24 -44.31 30.23
C ILE A 203 7.10 -44.81 31.11
N VAL A 204 5.86 -44.65 30.67
CA VAL A 204 4.68 -45.13 31.42
C VAL A 204 4.70 -46.66 31.55
N GLU A 205 5.08 -47.38 30.50
CA GLU A 205 5.22 -48.84 30.53
C GLU A 205 6.29 -49.28 31.54
N VAL A 206 7.47 -48.64 31.53
CA VAL A 206 8.54 -48.91 32.51
C VAL A 206 8.05 -48.64 33.94
N LYS A 207 7.43 -47.47 34.18
CA LYS A 207 6.91 -47.12 35.51
C LYS A 207 5.80 -48.05 35.98
N ASN A 208 4.97 -48.57 35.07
CA ASN A 208 3.94 -49.54 35.41
C ASN A 208 4.54 -50.89 35.86
N ILE A 209 5.62 -51.34 35.22
CA ILE A 209 6.36 -52.54 35.65
C ILE A 209 6.96 -52.32 37.04
N GLU A 210 7.62 -51.17 37.26
CA GLU A 210 8.17 -50.80 38.57
C GLU A 210 7.08 -50.75 39.66
N LEU A 211 5.93 -50.12 39.37
CA LEU A 211 4.79 -50.05 40.29
C LEU A 211 4.24 -51.43 40.63
N LYS A 212 4.09 -52.34 39.65
CA LYS A 212 3.66 -53.72 39.93
C LYS A 212 4.65 -54.45 40.85
N SER A 213 5.96 -54.29 40.60
CA SER A 213 6.98 -54.90 41.46
C SER A 213 6.99 -54.33 42.89
N LEU A 214 6.70 -53.03 43.02
CA LEU A 214 6.57 -52.37 44.31
C LEU A 214 5.31 -52.81 45.04
N ASP A 215 4.18 -52.93 44.35
CA ASP A 215 2.90 -53.41 44.88
C ASP A 215 3.01 -54.85 45.40
N GLU A 216 3.66 -55.74 44.65
CA GLU A 216 3.98 -57.10 45.10
C GLU A 216 4.82 -57.09 46.39
N THR A 217 5.79 -56.17 46.48
CA THR A 217 6.66 -56.04 47.66
C THR A 217 5.89 -55.50 48.87
N VAL A 218 5.02 -54.51 48.68
CA VAL A 218 4.14 -53.99 49.72
C VAL A 218 3.15 -55.07 50.18
N GLY A 219 2.56 -55.84 49.25
CA GLY A 219 1.69 -56.97 49.56
C GLY A 219 2.37 -58.00 50.46
N ARG A 220 3.62 -58.39 50.14
CA ARG A 220 4.42 -59.29 51.00
C ARG A 220 4.59 -58.71 52.41
N LEU A 221 5.01 -57.46 52.53
CA LEU A 221 5.21 -56.80 53.83
C LEU A 221 3.93 -56.70 54.66
N VAL A 222 2.77 -56.47 54.02
CA VAL A 222 1.47 -56.45 54.70
C VAL A 222 1.14 -57.82 55.27
N THR A 223 1.32 -58.90 54.49
CA THR A 223 1.07 -60.26 54.99
C THR A 223 2.02 -60.65 56.13
N GLU A 224 3.29 -60.24 56.06
CA GLU A 224 4.28 -60.45 57.12
C GLU A 224 3.88 -59.69 58.39
N LYS A 225 3.47 -58.42 58.25
CA LYS A 225 2.93 -57.62 59.37
C LYS A 225 1.71 -58.28 60.00
N GLU A 226 0.77 -58.80 59.22
CA GLU A 226 -0.40 -59.51 59.73
C GLU A 226 0.02 -60.80 60.48
N HIS A 227 0.98 -61.54 59.93
CA HIS A 227 1.53 -62.73 60.56
C HIS A 227 2.20 -62.41 61.90
N ILE A 228 3.11 -61.42 61.93
CA ILE A 228 3.74 -60.91 63.15
C ILE A 228 2.67 -60.43 64.14
N GLY A 229 1.66 -59.68 63.66
CA GLY A 229 0.56 -59.22 64.49
C GLY A 229 -0.25 -60.37 65.11
N SER A 230 -0.47 -61.45 64.36
CA SER A 230 -1.14 -62.66 64.87
C SER A 230 -0.29 -63.39 65.91
N LEU A 231 1.03 -63.50 65.68
CA LEU A 231 1.99 -64.07 66.63
C LEU A 231 2.05 -63.25 67.91
N LEU A 232 2.12 -61.93 67.82
CA LEU A 232 2.12 -61.04 68.98
C LEU A 232 0.81 -61.12 69.76
N ARG A 233 -0.35 -61.13 69.08
CA ARG A 233 -1.66 -61.33 69.74
C ARG A 233 -1.74 -62.70 70.43
N SER A 234 -1.23 -63.76 69.79
CA SER A 234 -1.18 -65.10 70.38
C SER A 234 -0.24 -65.16 71.59
N ALA A 235 0.94 -64.56 71.49
CA ALA A 235 1.91 -64.47 72.58
C ALA A 235 1.37 -63.66 73.76
N LEU A 236 0.70 -62.52 73.51
CA LEU A 236 0.05 -61.71 74.53
C LEU A 236 -1.13 -62.45 75.16
N SER A 237 -1.97 -63.12 74.36
CA SER A 237 -3.11 -63.90 74.85
C SER A 237 -2.66 -65.07 75.76
N ASN A 238 -1.64 -65.82 75.36
CA ASN A 238 -1.03 -66.87 76.18
C ASN A 238 -0.38 -66.35 77.46
N ARG A 239 0.11 -65.10 77.45
CA ARG A 239 0.66 -64.44 78.63
C ARG A 239 -0.43 -63.99 79.60
N MET A 240 -1.64 -63.67 79.10
CA MET A 240 -2.77 -63.19 79.90
C MET A 240 -3.62 -64.32 80.51
N THR A 241 -3.56 -65.54 79.96
CA THR A 241 -4.30 -66.72 80.45
C THR A 241 -3.54 -67.59 81.45
N SER A 242 -2.30 -67.25 81.82
CA SER A 242 -1.54 -67.97 82.86
C SER A 242 -1.25 -67.07 84.07
N ASP A 243 -1.56 -67.60 85.25
CA ASP A 243 -1.54 -66.93 86.56
C ASP A 243 -0.39 -65.91 86.75
N PRO A 244 -0.70 -64.65 87.15
CA PRO A 244 0.29 -63.57 87.22
C PRO A 244 1.34 -63.72 88.33
N SER A 245 1.11 -64.62 89.30
CA SER A 245 1.94 -64.76 90.50
C SER A 245 3.17 -65.66 90.33
N SER A 246 3.10 -66.71 89.50
CA SER A 246 4.18 -67.72 89.40
C SER A 246 5.22 -67.46 88.29
N LYS A 247 5.02 -66.45 87.43
CA LYS A 247 5.86 -66.21 86.24
C LYS A 247 6.68 -64.92 86.25
N ALA A 248 6.53 -64.02 87.23
CA ALA A 248 7.41 -62.85 87.35
C ALA A 248 8.89 -63.26 87.50
N ASN A 249 9.17 -64.32 88.28
CA ASN A 249 10.52 -64.88 88.44
C ASN A 249 11.10 -65.49 87.15
N ALA A 250 10.27 -66.06 86.28
CA ALA A 250 10.73 -66.59 84.99
C ALA A 250 11.10 -65.46 84.01
N LEU A 251 10.40 -64.33 84.11
CA LEU A 251 10.69 -63.12 83.33
C LEU A 251 12.06 -62.52 83.68
N PHE A 252 12.40 -62.46 84.97
CA PHE A 252 13.71 -62.01 85.40
C PHE A 252 14.82 -62.96 84.95
N GLN A 253 14.62 -64.29 85.00
CA GLN A 253 15.63 -65.24 84.51
C GLN A 253 15.88 -65.17 83.00
N VAL A 254 14.83 -64.96 82.18
CA VAL A 254 14.99 -64.82 80.73
C VAL A 254 15.66 -63.50 80.37
N ALA A 255 15.35 -62.42 81.09
CA ALA A 255 16.02 -61.14 80.93
C ALA A 255 17.49 -61.17 81.37
N GLU A 256 17.83 -61.84 82.48
CA GLU A 256 19.21 -62.06 82.93
C GLU A 256 20.02 -62.88 81.93
N ASN A 257 19.43 -63.93 81.37
CA ASN A 257 20.10 -64.76 80.37
C ASN A 257 20.31 -63.99 79.05
N GLY A 258 19.36 -63.15 78.63
CA GLY A 258 19.51 -62.29 77.45
C GLY A 258 20.55 -61.18 77.64
N LEU A 259 20.62 -60.56 78.83
CA LEU A 259 21.68 -59.61 79.17
C LEU A 259 23.06 -60.28 79.20
N ARG A 260 23.14 -61.51 79.71
CA ARG A 260 24.39 -62.30 79.75
C ARG A 260 24.87 -62.68 78.34
N GLU A 261 23.96 -62.99 77.41
CA GLU A 261 24.31 -63.20 75.99
C GLU A 261 24.78 -61.91 75.31
N ALA A 262 24.32 -60.74 75.76
CA ALA A 262 24.81 -59.42 75.35
C ALA A 262 26.08 -58.96 76.10
N GLY A 263 26.67 -59.79 76.96
CA GLY A 263 27.91 -59.50 77.69
C GLY A 263 27.75 -58.68 78.98
N ILE A 264 26.52 -58.49 79.46
CA ILE A 264 26.21 -57.71 80.67
C ILE A 264 25.80 -58.69 81.79
N ASP A 265 26.63 -58.83 82.84
CA ASP A 265 26.35 -59.70 83.98
C ASP A 265 25.56 -58.94 85.07
N PHE A 266 24.23 -58.96 84.96
CA PHE A 266 23.32 -58.31 85.91
C PHE A 266 22.36 -59.34 86.52
N LYS A 267 22.21 -59.33 87.86
CA LYS A 267 21.32 -60.24 88.62
C LYS A 267 20.31 -59.44 89.45
N PHE A 268 19.02 -59.61 89.17
CA PHE A 268 17.90 -58.94 89.86
C PHE A 268 17.68 -59.45 91.28
N SER A 269 18.25 -60.59 91.66
CA SER A 269 18.15 -61.17 93.01
C SER A 269 18.79 -60.30 94.10
N LYS A 270 19.62 -59.30 93.76
CA LYS A 270 20.34 -58.45 94.72
C LYS A 270 19.57 -57.20 95.16
N LEU A 271 18.42 -56.90 94.56
CA LEU A 271 17.61 -55.70 94.85
C LEU A 271 16.39 -55.98 95.75
N LEU A 272 16.07 -57.26 96.00
CA LEU A 272 14.90 -57.66 96.79
C LEU A 272 15.23 -58.06 98.24
N GLU A 273 16.51 -58.03 98.63
CA GLU A 273 16.99 -58.47 99.94
C GLU A 273 17.79 -57.38 100.66
N ASP A 274 17.25 -56.16 100.78
CA ASP A 274 17.64 -55.27 101.87
C ASP A 274 16.43 -54.48 102.36
N GLY A 275 15.96 -54.85 103.55
CA GLY A 275 14.76 -54.32 104.16
C GLY A 275 15.05 -53.18 105.15
N LYS A 276 14.10 -52.25 105.22
CA LYS A 276 13.58 -51.66 106.47
C LYS A 276 14.52 -50.71 107.27
N VAL A 277 14.50 -49.42 106.90
CA VAL A 277 14.24 -48.18 107.69
C VAL A 277 14.61 -48.22 109.20
N PRO A 278 15.42 -47.28 109.76
CA PRO A 278 14.97 -45.90 109.98
C PRO A 278 15.97 -44.72 109.87
N THR A 279 15.37 -43.56 109.53
CA THR A 279 15.77 -42.13 109.56
C THR A 279 16.62 -41.70 110.77
N PRO A 280 17.39 -40.58 110.78
CA PRO A 280 17.05 -39.27 110.16
C PRO A 280 18.20 -38.34 109.64
N ASN A 281 17.77 -37.30 108.93
CA ASN A 281 18.39 -36.00 108.63
C ASN A 281 19.26 -35.78 107.37
N ASP A 282 18.94 -34.61 106.80
CA ASP A 282 19.60 -33.75 105.83
C ASP A 282 19.50 -34.06 104.32
N ARG A 283 18.59 -33.27 103.71
CA ARG A 283 18.71 -32.54 102.45
C ARG A 283 19.17 -33.33 101.21
N VAL A 284 18.27 -33.51 100.26
CA VAL A 284 18.11 -32.68 99.05
C VAL A 284 17.11 -33.38 98.13
N ASN A 285 16.17 -32.61 97.60
CA ASN A 285 15.10 -33.01 96.69
C ASN A 285 15.63 -33.62 95.38
N ALA A 286 14.97 -34.65 94.84
CA ALA A 286 15.02 -35.01 93.42
C ALA A 286 13.76 -35.82 93.03
N PRO A 287 12.81 -35.23 92.26
CA PRO A 287 11.52 -35.85 91.93
C PRO A 287 11.53 -36.55 90.56
N GLU A 288 10.66 -37.55 90.44
CA GLU A 288 9.88 -37.97 89.26
C GLU A 288 10.32 -37.45 87.87
N THR A 289 11.03 -38.28 87.09
CA THR A 289 11.58 -37.94 85.77
C THR A 289 10.64 -38.18 84.56
N GLU A 290 9.46 -38.78 84.72
CA GLU A 290 8.52 -38.98 83.58
C GLU A 290 7.68 -37.72 83.27
N GLY A 291 7.50 -36.81 84.22
CA GLY A 291 6.82 -35.53 83.99
C GLY A 291 7.66 -34.56 83.17
N ASP A 292 8.99 -34.63 83.29
CA ASP A 292 9.93 -33.67 82.71
C ASP A 292 10.11 -33.86 81.19
N GLU A 293 9.99 -35.09 80.68
CA GLU A 293 10.02 -35.41 79.25
C GLU A 293 8.74 -34.95 78.51
N ILE A 294 7.58 -35.07 79.16
CA ILE A 294 6.31 -34.59 78.61
C ILE A 294 6.26 -33.06 78.64
N TYR A 295 6.76 -32.43 79.70
CA TYR A 295 6.88 -30.97 79.78
C TYR A 295 7.88 -30.39 78.78
N THR A 296 8.99 -31.07 78.51
CA THR A 296 9.95 -30.65 77.48
C THR A 296 9.41 -30.85 76.07
N LEU A 297 8.70 -31.95 75.78
CA LEU A 297 8.03 -32.14 74.49
C LEU A 297 6.89 -31.14 74.28
N ALA A 298 6.08 -30.87 75.30
CA ALA A 298 5.03 -29.86 75.26
C ALA A 298 5.62 -28.45 75.04
N GLY A 299 6.74 -28.12 75.69
CA GLY A 299 7.45 -26.86 75.48
C GLY A 299 8.08 -26.73 74.09
N ALA A 300 8.57 -27.82 73.50
CA ALA A 300 9.05 -27.84 72.12
C ALA A 300 7.90 -27.65 71.11
N LEU A 301 6.78 -28.33 71.33
CA LEU A 301 5.58 -28.19 70.52
C LEU A 301 5.02 -26.76 70.60
N GLU A 302 4.98 -26.16 71.79
CA GLU A 302 4.55 -24.78 71.99
C GLU A 302 5.44 -23.77 71.23
N LYS A 303 6.76 -23.99 71.23
CA LYS A 303 7.70 -23.16 70.45
C LYS A 303 7.46 -23.29 68.94
N ILE A 304 7.25 -24.50 68.45
CA ILE A 304 6.96 -24.75 67.02
C ILE A 304 5.63 -24.09 66.63
N VAL A 305 4.59 -24.25 67.45
CA VAL A 305 3.28 -23.64 67.20
C VAL A 305 3.38 -22.11 67.20
N LYS A 306 4.13 -21.50 68.13
CA LYS A 306 4.35 -20.04 68.14
C LYS A 306 5.15 -19.56 66.92
N ALA A 307 6.15 -20.32 66.49
CA ALA A 307 6.92 -20.00 65.29
C ALA A 307 6.04 -20.09 64.03
N SER A 308 5.26 -21.16 63.88
CA SER A 308 4.32 -21.31 62.77
C SER A 308 3.21 -20.25 62.81
N GLN A 309 2.72 -19.84 63.98
CA GLN A 309 1.75 -18.75 64.10
C GLN A 309 2.32 -17.41 63.63
N LEU A 310 3.58 -17.10 63.97
CA LEU A 310 4.25 -15.89 63.49
C LEU A 310 4.44 -15.92 61.97
N GLU A 311 4.86 -17.06 61.42
CA GLU A 311 5.03 -17.24 59.98
C GLU A 311 3.70 -17.12 59.22
N ILE A 312 2.62 -17.66 59.77
CA ILE A 312 1.27 -17.50 59.21
C ILE A 312 0.88 -16.02 59.17
N ILE A 313 1.15 -15.25 60.24
CA ILE A 313 0.85 -13.81 60.28
C ILE A 313 1.67 -13.06 59.24
N GLU A 314 2.96 -13.34 59.11
CA GLU A 314 3.85 -12.69 58.15
C GLU A 314 3.42 -12.97 56.70
N LEU A 315 3.08 -14.23 56.39
CA LEU A 315 2.52 -14.60 55.10
C LEU A 315 1.18 -13.92 54.82
N GLN A 316 0.33 -13.75 55.85
CA GLN A 316 -0.94 -13.05 55.70
C GLN A 316 -0.74 -11.57 55.36
N HIS A 317 0.20 -10.90 56.02
CA HIS A 317 0.56 -9.52 55.69
C HIS A 317 1.11 -9.39 54.27
N SER A 318 1.96 -10.32 53.82
CA SER A 318 2.48 -10.33 52.45
C SER A 318 1.38 -10.55 51.41
N VAL A 319 0.43 -11.44 51.67
CA VAL A 319 -0.73 -11.65 50.79
C VAL A 319 -1.63 -10.42 50.73
N ASP A 320 -1.84 -9.73 51.85
CA ASP A 320 -2.65 -8.52 51.90
C ASP A 320 -1.96 -7.34 51.19
N GLU A 321 -0.63 -7.24 51.29
CA GLU A 321 0.19 -6.27 50.54
C GLU A 321 0.10 -6.52 49.02
N LEU A 322 0.31 -7.77 48.58
CA LEU A 322 0.16 -8.16 47.16
C LEU A 322 -1.27 -7.93 46.66
N ARG A 323 -2.28 -8.12 47.51
CA ARG A 323 -3.68 -7.83 47.16
C ARG A 323 -3.91 -6.33 46.98
N ALA A 324 -3.30 -5.49 47.82
CA ALA A 324 -3.36 -4.04 47.68
C ALA A 324 -2.63 -3.55 46.42
N GLU A 325 -1.43 -4.07 46.14
CA GLU A 325 -0.68 -3.77 44.92
C GLU A 325 -1.43 -4.20 43.65
N SER A 326 -2.01 -5.41 43.66
CA SER A 326 -2.83 -5.90 42.55
C SER A 326 -4.07 -5.03 42.34
N SER A 327 -4.69 -4.54 43.42
CA SER A 327 -5.83 -3.62 43.32
C SER A 327 -5.44 -2.29 42.69
N LEU A 328 -4.28 -1.74 43.05
CA LEU A 328 -3.77 -0.47 42.53
C LEU A 328 -3.36 -0.60 41.05
N LEU A 329 -2.70 -1.71 40.69
CA LEU A 329 -2.35 -2.00 39.31
C LEU A 329 -3.60 -2.16 38.44
N LYS A 330 -4.64 -2.83 38.96
CA LYS A 330 -5.93 -2.96 38.29
C LYS A 330 -6.59 -1.60 38.04
N GLU A 331 -6.58 -0.71 39.03
CA GLU A 331 -7.10 0.66 38.87
C GLU A 331 -6.33 1.43 37.78
N HIS A 332 -5.00 1.32 37.75
CA HIS A 332 -4.18 1.95 36.71
C HIS A 332 -4.50 1.42 35.31
N VAL A 333 -4.67 0.10 35.16
CA VAL A 333 -5.08 -0.52 33.89
C VAL A 333 -6.47 -0.04 33.47
N ASP A 334 -7.43 0.06 34.39
CA ASP A 334 -8.77 0.57 34.09
C ASP A 334 -8.74 2.05 33.66
N VAL A 335 -7.90 2.87 34.28
CA VAL A 335 -7.70 4.27 33.88
C VAL A 335 -7.07 4.36 32.48
N GLN A 336 -6.02 3.57 32.21
CA GLN A 336 -5.39 3.53 30.90
C GLN A 336 -6.35 3.02 29.80
N ALA A 337 -7.18 2.02 30.10
CA ALA A 337 -8.19 1.51 29.17
C ALA A 337 -9.25 2.59 28.83
N LYS A 338 -9.67 3.39 29.82
CA LYS A 338 -10.59 4.51 29.59
C LYS A 338 -9.96 5.62 28.75
N GLU A 339 -8.70 5.96 29.00
CA GLU A 339 -7.96 6.95 28.20
C GLU A 339 -7.77 6.46 26.76
N LEU A 340 -7.42 5.17 26.57
CA LEU A 340 -7.26 4.58 25.24
C LEU A 340 -8.59 4.59 24.47
N ASN A 341 -9.70 4.21 25.11
CA ASN A 341 -11.03 4.30 24.51
C ASN A 341 -11.41 5.73 24.13
N HIS A 342 -11.07 6.73 24.97
CA HIS A 342 -11.31 8.13 24.63
C HIS A 342 -10.50 8.57 23.41
N ARG A 343 -9.22 8.18 23.33
CA ARG A 343 -8.37 8.47 22.16
C ARG A 343 -8.86 7.77 20.90
N MET A 344 -9.31 6.53 21.00
CA MET A 344 -9.88 5.77 19.90
C MET A 344 -11.11 6.48 19.33
N HIS A 345 -12.07 6.87 20.16
CA HIS A 345 -13.23 7.65 19.71
C HIS A 345 -12.85 8.99 19.09
N ARG A 346 -11.80 9.64 19.59
CA ARG A 346 -11.30 10.89 19.00
C ARG A 346 -10.69 10.65 17.61
N ILE A 347 -9.99 9.54 17.42
CA ILE A 347 -9.44 9.14 16.11
C ILE A 347 -10.59 8.83 15.15
N GLU A 348 -11.59 8.05 15.55
CA GLU A 348 -12.78 7.76 14.74
C GLU A 348 -13.51 9.05 14.31
N GLU A 349 -13.64 10.03 15.21
CA GLU A 349 -14.24 11.33 14.89
C GLU A 349 -13.41 12.11 13.86
N LEU A 350 -12.07 12.03 13.95
CA LEU A 350 -11.15 12.67 13.01
C LEU A 350 -11.15 11.98 11.65
N GLU A 351 -11.19 10.65 11.61
CA GLU A 351 -11.33 9.87 10.39
C GLU A 351 -12.67 10.11 9.70
N GLU A 352 -13.76 10.25 10.44
CA GLU A 352 -15.06 10.65 9.87
C GLU A 352 -15.00 12.08 9.30
N LYS A 353 -14.37 13.01 10.02
CA LYS A 353 -14.16 14.38 9.52
C LYS A 353 -13.29 14.41 8.26
N GLU A 354 -12.28 13.56 8.19
CA GLU A 354 -11.47 13.38 7.00
C GLU A 354 -12.33 12.81 5.88
N ARG A 355 -13.02 11.69 6.08
CA ARG A 355 -13.93 11.10 5.09
C ARG A 355 -14.94 12.11 4.55
N VAL A 356 -15.54 12.92 5.42
CA VAL A 356 -16.45 14.01 5.04
C VAL A 356 -15.74 15.11 4.26
N ALA A 357 -14.51 15.49 4.64
CA ALA A 357 -13.71 16.46 3.89
C ALA A 357 -13.32 15.94 2.51
N THR A 358 -12.93 14.67 2.40
CA THR A 358 -12.61 13.99 1.14
C THR A 358 -13.87 13.88 0.27
N LEU A 359 -15.02 13.53 0.84
CA LEU A 359 -16.33 13.56 0.15
C LEU A 359 -16.73 14.97 -0.30
N LYS A 360 -16.41 16.00 0.48
CA LYS A 360 -16.63 17.40 0.09
C LYS A 360 -15.65 17.85 -1.01
N LYS A 361 -14.47 17.22 -1.10
CA LYS A 361 -13.47 17.43 -2.15
C LYS A 361 -13.78 16.64 -3.44
N ILE A 362 -14.54 15.55 -3.33
CA ILE A 362 -14.92 14.64 -4.43
C ILE A 362 -16.31 14.97 -5.01
N ARG A 363 -17.14 15.80 -4.36
CA ARG A 363 -18.42 16.23 -4.94
C ARG A 363 -18.15 17.08 -6.21
N PRO A 364 -18.52 16.61 -7.42
CA PRO A 364 -18.36 17.39 -8.62
C PRO A 364 -19.52 18.37 -8.67
N SER A 365 -19.29 19.63 -8.26
CA SER A 365 -20.11 20.73 -8.76
C SER A 365 -19.32 21.40 -9.87
N ASP A 366 -19.87 21.28 -11.06
CA ASP A 366 -19.41 21.89 -12.29
C ASP A 366 -18.92 23.32 -12.08
N ALA A 367 -17.64 23.55 -12.42
CA ALA A 367 -17.02 24.80 -12.86
C ALA A 367 -15.60 24.96 -12.24
N PRO A 368 -14.54 25.07 -13.07
CA PRO A 368 -13.18 25.37 -12.64
C PRO A 368 -13.04 26.68 -11.84
N SER A 369 -14.04 27.56 -11.91
CA SER A 369 -14.04 28.87 -11.25
C SER A 369 -14.20 28.83 -9.72
N SER A 370 -14.55 27.69 -9.11
CA SER A 370 -14.93 27.62 -7.68
C SER A 370 -13.82 27.17 -6.73
N ARG A 371 -12.75 26.54 -7.24
CA ARG A 371 -11.66 25.97 -6.41
C ARG A 371 -10.79 27.05 -5.75
N TRP A 372 -10.63 28.20 -6.41
CA TRP A 372 -9.77 29.29 -5.96
C TRP A 372 -10.50 30.33 -5.10
N THR A 373 -11.82 30.43 -5.23
CA THR A 373 -12.69 31.27 -4.37
C THR A 373 -12.68 30.79 -2.93
N VAL A 374 -12.55 29.48 -2.70
CA VAL A 374 -12.48 28.89 -1.35
C VAL A 374 -11.12 29.13 -0.71
N PHE A 375 -10.03 29.12 -1.48
CA PHE A 375 -8.69 29.45 -0.98
C PHE A 375 -8.56 30.96 -0.65
N GLY A 376 -9.16 31.84 -1.45
CA GLY A 376 -9.27 33.27 -1.15
C GLY A 376 -10.15 33.59 0.07
N GLN A 377 -11.16 32.76 0.38
CA GLN A 377 -12.01 32.95 1.57
C GLN A 377 -11.30 32.64 2.90
N SER A 378 -10.19 31.89 2.89
CA SER A 378 -9.36 31.64 4.08
C SER A 378 -8.50 32.85 4.50
N PHE A 379 -8.36 33.87 3.66
CA PHE A 379 -7.64 35.13 3.95
C PHE A 379 -8.56 36.32 4.21
N ARG A 380 -9.78 36.06 4.69
CA ARG A 380 -10.75 37.11 5.04
C ARG A 380 -10.31 37.82 6.34
N GLY A 381 -9.37 38.75 6.20
CA GLY A 381 -8.76 39.53 7.29
C GLY A 381 -7.44 40.23 6.94
N SER A 382 -6.84 39.95 5.77
CA SER A 382 -5.63 40.63 5.30
C SER A 382 -5.94 41.61 4.17
N ASP A 383 -5.34 42.80 4.19
CA ASP A 383 -5.52 43.93 3.24
C ASP A 383 -5.12 43.64 1.77
N LEU A 384 -4.98 42.36 1.40
CA LEU A 384 -4.71 41.90 0.05
C LEU A 384 -6.00 41.97 -0.78
N LYS A 385 -6.10 43.02 -1.59
CA LYS A 385 -7.17 43.19 -2.59
C LYS A 385 -7.25 41.94 -3.48
N ASN A 386 -8.42 41.32 -3.58
CA ASN A 386 -8.68 40.09 -4.34
C ASN A 386 -8.14 40.11 -5.79
N GLU A 387 -8.11 41.27 -6.45
CA GLU A 387 -7.52 41.42 -7.80
C GLU A 387 -6.01 41.10 -7.82
N LYS A 388 -5.25 41.62 -6.86
CA LYS A 388 -3.80 41.34 -6.77
C LYS A 388 -3.51 39.90 -6.41
N PHE A 389 -4.40 39.24 -5.68
CA PHE A 389 -4.26 37.83 -5.36
C PHE A 389 -4.53 36.96 -6.59
N GLY A 390 -5.50 37.32 -7.43
CA GLY A 390 -5.76 36.65 -8.71
C GLY A 390 -4.58 36.76 -9.68
N GLU A 391 -3.98 37.95 -9.79
CA GLU A 391 -2.77 38.17 -10.61
C GLU A 391 -1.58 37.34 -10.11
N LEU A 392 -1.30 37.35 -8.80
CA LEU A 392 -0.20 36.58 -8.21
C LEU A 392 -0.39 35.06 -8.35
N MET A 393 -1.63 34.58 -8.28
CA MET A 393 -1.93 33.15 -8.40
C MET A 393 -1.81 32.66 -9.84
N HIS A 394 -2.31 33.41 -10.82
CA HIS A 394 -2.06 33.09 -12.22
C HIS A 394 -0.58 33.21 -12.58
N GLU A 395 0.16 34.13 -11.97
CA GLU A 395 1.61 34.24 -12.18
C GLU A 395 2.35 33.02 -11.61
N ALA A 396 1.94 32.54 -10.44
CA ALA A 396 2.47 31.31 -9.85
C ALA A 396 2.13 30.07 -10.70
N GLU A 397 0.92 29.97 -11.26
CA GLU A 397 0.52 28.86 -12.13
C GLU A 397 1.36 28.83 -13.42
N VAL A 398 1.53 29.98 -14.09
CA VAL A 398 2.34 30.08 -15.31
C VAL A 398 3.82 29.78 -15.01
N MET A 399 4.32 30.20 -13.84
CA MET A 399 5.68 29.90 -13.40
C MET A 399 5.88 28.39 -13.17
N LEU A 400 4.94 27.73 -12.48
CA LEU A 400 4.98 26.29 -12.26
C LEU A 400 4.93 25.49 -13.56
N VAL A 401 4.12 25.93 -14.53
CA VAL A 401 4.07 25.31 -15.86
C VAL A 401 5.43 25.43 -16.55
N ILE A 402 6.03 26.61 -16.57
CA ILE A 402 7.36 26.80 -17.18
C ILE A 402 8.42 25.95 -16.46
N ASP A 403 8.42 25.92 -15.13
CA ASP A 403 9.39 25.15 -14.33
C ASP A 403 9.27 23.64 -14.56
N LEU A 404 8.06 23.12 -14.68
CA LEU A 404 7.81 21.70 -15.01
C LEU A 404 8.36 21.34 -16.40
N HIS A 405 8.35 22.28 -17.35
CA HIS A 405 8.88 22.06 -18.71
C HIS A 405 10.40 22.25 -18.80
N LEU A 406 11.01 22.81 -17.75
CA LEU A 406 12.47 22.94 -17.60
C LEU A 406 13.09 21.75 -16.86
N ASP A 407 12.28 20.87 -16.26
CA ASP A 407 12.74 19.70 -15.52
C ASP A 407 13.39 18.66 -16.45
N PRO A 408 14.68 18.32 -16.27
CA PRO A 408 15.36 17.30 -17.07
C PRO A 408 14.84 15.87 -16.85
N GLU A 409 14.10 15.61 -15.77
CA GLU A 409 13.51 14.30 -15.46
C GLU A 409 12.10 14.12 -16.07
N ARG A 410 11.55 15.15 -16.72
CA ARG A 410 10.24 15.05 -17.39
C ARG A 410 10.30 14.00 -18.50
N THR A 411 9.34 13.07 -18.47
CA THR A 411 9.08 12.14 -19.56
C THR A 411 8.72 12.93 -20.82
N LYS A 412 9.62 12.93 -21.81
CA LYS A 412 9.42 13.63 -23.08
C LYS A 412 8.16 13.09 -23.76
N GLN A 413 7.16 13.94 -23.95
CA GLN A 413 6.02 13.62 -24.80
C GLN A 413 6.48 13.45 -26.25
N GLU A 414 5.81 12.57 -27.01
CA GLU A 414 6.12 12.35 -28.43
C GLU A 414 5.88 13.59 -29.30
N HIS A 415 5.09 14.55 -28.79
CA HIS A 415 4.79 15.83 -29.44
C HIS A 415 5.20 16.97 -28.51
N GLU A 416 5.96 17.91 -29.04
CA GLU A 416 6.35 19.13 -28.32
C GLU A 416 5.12 20.02 -28.13
N ASP A 417 4.85 20.41 -26.89
CA ASP A 417 3.79 21.37 -26.61
C ASP A 417 4.24 22.81 -26.88
N ILE A 418 3.29 23.75 -26.85
CA ILE A 418 3.56 25.16 -27.15
C ILE A 418 4.59 25.77 -26.18
N VAL A 419 4.67 25.30 -24.93
CA VAL A 419 5.63 25.80 -23.94
C VAL A 419 7.04 25.31 -24.28
N ASP A 420 7.17 24.04 -24.70
CA ASP A 420 8.43 23.47 -25.20
C ASP A 420 8.93 24.21 -26.45
N VAL A 421 8.01 24.55 -27.38
CA VAL A 421 8.33 25.32 -28.59
C VAL A 421 8.82 26.73 -28.24
N LEU A 422 8.16 27.43 -27.32
CA LEU A 422 8.54 28.79 -26.91
C LEU A 422 9.87 28.80 -26.12
N LEU A 423 10.10 27.81 -25.25
CA LEU A 423 11.37 27.64 -24.53
C LEU A 423 12.53 27.23 -25.45
N ARG A 424 12.25 26.56 -26.56
CA ARG A 424 13.25 26.30 -27.60
C ARG A 424 13.60 27.56 -28.38
N ILE A 425 12.60 28.37 -28.76
CA ILE A 425 12.81 29.64 -29.47
C ILE A 425 13.69 30.59 -28.63
N GLU A 426 13.47 30.65 -27.31
CA GLU A 426 14.33 31.41 -26.38
C GLU A 426 15.78 30.89 -26.36
N ARG A 427 15.97 29.56 -26.29
CA ARG A 427 17.29 28.92 -26.31
C ARG A 427 18.03 29.02 -27.65
N GLU A 428 17.30 29.14 -28.75
CA GLU A 428 17.88 29.30 -30.09
C GLU A 428 18.26 30.75 -30.37
N GLN A 429 17.49 31.72 -29.88
CA GLN A 429 17.79 33.15 -30.02
C GLN A 429 18.97 33.63 -29.18
N THR A 430 19.22 33.02 -28.01
CA THR A 430 20.44 33.31 -27.21
C THR A 430 21.75 32.94 -27.93
N LYS A 431 21.67 32.23 -29.07
CA LYS A 431 22.82 31.86 -29.90
C LYS A 431 23.02 32.77 -31.13
N SER A 432 22.06 33.63 -31.49
CA SER A 432 22.14 34.52 -32.64
C SER A 432 22.06 35.98 -32.19
N SER A 433 23.18 36.71 -32.28
CA SER A 433 23.25 38.13 -31.92
C SER A 433 22.37 38.99 -32.82
N ASP A 434 21.72 39.98 -32.21
CA ASP A 434 21.01 41.11 -32.80
C ASP A 434 19.66 40.82 -33.46
N THR A 435 18.58 40.81 -32.66
CA THR A 435 17.42 41.74 -32.74
C THR A 435 16.27 41.20 -31.86
N GLY A 436 15.87 41.94 -30.82
CA GLY A 436 14.66 41.68 -30.02
C GLY A 436 14.64 40.39 -29.19
N TRP A 437 15.07 40.46 -27.92
CA TRP A 437 15.15 39.29 -27.06
C TRP A 437 13.78 38.71 -26.71
N PHE A 438 13.46 37.54 -27.26
CA PHE A 438 12.37 36.70 -26.76
C PHE A 438 12.81 36.08 -25.44
N THR A 439 12.36 36.62 -24.31
CA THR A 439 12.75 36.18 -22.96
C THR A 439 11.68 35.33 -22.30
N LYS A 440 12.00 34.69 -21.17
CA LYS A 440 11.01 33.99 -20.34
C LYS A 440 9.81 34.88 -19.95
N ASP A 441 10.01 36.20 -19.83
CA ASP A 441 8.91 37.11 -19.54
C ASP A 441 8.00 37.36 -20.77
N ASN A 442 8.52 37.21 -21.99
CA ASN A 442 7.70 37.18 -23.21
C ASN A 442 6.87 35.89 -23.29
N ILE A 443 7.44 34.76 -22.88
CA ILE A 443 6.72 33.47 -22.79
C ILE A 443 5.58 33.60 -21.77
N LYS A 444 5.86 34.16 -20.59
CA LYS A 444 4.82 34.46 -19.61
C LYS A 444 3.74 35.35 -20.21
N ALA A 445 4.11 36.47 -20.85
CA ALA A 445 3.15 37.39 -21.46
C ALA A 445 2.24 36.74 -22.52
N ILE A 446 2.77 35.78 -23.31
CA ILE A 446 1.99 35.02 -24.30
C ILE A 446 1.06 34.01 -23.63
N LEU A 447 1.50 33.37 -22.54
CA LEU A 447 0.65 32.46 -21.77
C LEU A 447 -0.40 33.21 -20.91
N PHE A 448 -0.19 34.51 -20.69
CA PHE A 448 -1.08 35.41 -19.95
C PHE A 448 -2.09 36.18 -20.83
N SER A 449 -1.92 36.19 -22.15
CA SER A 449 -2.84 36.87 -23.10
C SER A 449 -4.05 36.01 -23.41
#